data_AF-A0A660T0K3-F1
#
_entry.id   AF-A0A660T0K3-F1
#
_cell.length_a   1.000
_cell.length_b   1.000
_cell.length_c   1.000
_cell.angle_alpha   90.00
_cell.angle_beta   90.00
_cell.angle_gamma   90.00
#
_symmetry.space_group_name_H-M   'P 1'
#
loop_
_entity.id
_entity.type
_entity.pdbx_description
1 polymer ?
#
loop_
_entity_poly.entity_id
_entity_poly.type
_entity_poly.pdbx_seq_one_letter_code
_entity_poly.pdbx_strand_id
1 'polypeptide(L)'
;STMYTYIYEYQGKLYGRMVVTFDEGVMKDFINRPGDKAELWVGNPSYAGMDIIWGMEDRGNRWKRGKICDPKEGKIYASEIWRDGENLVVRGKIGPFGRNQTWQPVSREDLPAGVVYGNPSSWIPVIPELK
;
A
#
# COMPACT_ATOMS: atom_id res chain seq x y z
N SER A 1 -1.93 -12.26 -6.31
CA SER A 1 -2.93 -11.65 -5.41
C SER A 1 -3.06 -10.18 -5.75
N THR A 2 -4.27 -9.64 -5.67
CA THR A 2 -4.58 -8.22 -6.00
C THR A 2 -4.91 -7.49 -4.70
N MET A 3 -4.68 -6.19 -4.65
CA MET A 3 -5.05 -5.37 -3.49
C MET A 3 -5.55 -4.01 -3.94
N TYR A 4 -6.46 -3.44 -3.16
CA TYR A 4 -6.80 -2.04 -3.26
C TYR A 4 -6.06 -1.29 -2.16
N THR A 5 -5.35 -0.24 -2.57
CA THR A 5 -4.50 0.56 -1.70
C THR A 5 -4.98 2.00 -1.75
N TYR A 6 -5.29 2.56 -0.59
CA TYR A 6 -5.60 3.97 -0.48
C TYR A 6 -4.30 4.75 -0.32
N ILE A 7 -4.05 5.68 -1.23
CA ILE A 7 -2.89 6.57 -1.19
C ILE A 7 -3.28 7.87 -0.48
N TYR A 8 -2.54 8.24 0.57
CA TYR A 8 -2.85 9.41 1.40
C TYR A 8 -1.58 10.15 1.83
N GLU A 9 -1.76 11.39 2.27
CA GLU A 9 -0.68 12.21 2.82
C GLU A 9 -0.77 12.27 4.35
N TYR A 10 0.38 12.18 5.00
CA TYR A 10 0.53 12.42 6.44
C TYR A 10 1.82 13.19 6.69
N GLN A 11 1.72 14.35 7.35
CA GLN A 11 2.86 15.23 7.65
C GLN A 11 3.78 15.52 6.43
N GLY A 12 3.18 15.83 5.27
CA GLY A 12 3.92 16.19 4.05
C GLY A 12 4.61 15.01 3.34
N LYS A 13 4.28 13.77 3.70
CA LYS A 13 4.78 12.56 3.05
C LYS A 13 3.63 11.68 2.56
N LEU A 14 3.85 10.98 1.46
CA LEU A 14 2.88 10.06 0.87
C LEU A 14 3.00 8.65 1.49
N TYR A 15 1.85 8.02 1.71
CA TYR A 15 1.69 6.68 2.26
C TYR A 15 0.65 5.89 1.45
N GLY A 16 0.66 4.57 1.58
CA GLY A 16 -0.29 3.69 0.92
C GLY A 16 -0.73 2.56 1.84
N ARG A 17 -2.02 2.58 2.23
CA ARG A 17 -2.64 1.58 3.12
C ARG A 17 -3.42 0.56 2.32
N MET A 18 -3.18 -0.73 2.56
CA MET A 18 -4.05 -1.78 2.02
C MET A 18 -5.44 -1.67 2.64
N VAL A 19 -6.45 -1.44 1.82
CA VAL A 19 -7.86 -1.37 2.26
C VAL A 19 -8.63 -2.65 1.97
N VAL A 20 -8.25 -3.37 0.91
CA VAL A 20 -8.82 -4.67 0.52
C VAL A 20 -7.71 -5.55 -0.04
N THR A 21 -7.72 -6.85 0.28
CA THR A 21 -6.87 -7.85 -0.36
C THR A 21 -7.70 -8.94 -1.01
N PHE A 22 -7.19 -9.45 -2.13
CA PHE A 22 -7.79 -10.51 -2.92
C PHE A 22 -6.77 -11.61 -3.16
N ASP A 23 -7.23 -12.86 -3.12
CA ASP A 23 -6.46 -14.01 -3.54
C ASP A 23 -7.23 -14.76 -4.62
N GLU A 24 -6.60 -14.95 -5.78
CA GLU A 24 -7.24 -15.55 -6.96
C GLU A 24 -8.60 -14.92 -7.33
N GLY A 25 -8.73 -13.60 -7.13
CA GLY A 25 -9.95 -12.84 -7.39
C GLY A 25 -10.99 -12.89 -6.26
N VAL A 26 -10.76 -13.69 -5.23
CA VAL A 26 -11.64 -13.79 -4.05
C VAL A 26 -11.16 -12.81 -2.98
N MET A 27 -12.06 -11.94 -2.52
CA MET A 27 -11.78 -11.02 -1.42
C MET A 27 -11.44 -11.82 -0.14
N LYS A 28 -10.30 -11.50 0.48
CA LYS A 28 -9.81 -12.16 1.70
C LYS A 28 -9.93 -11.29 2.94
N ASP A 29 -9.53 -10.03 2.81
CA ASP A 29 -9.42 -9.11 3.93
C ASP A 29 -9.85 -7.70 3.49
N PHE A 30 -10.48 -6.95 4.38
CA PHE A 30 -10.69 -5.53 4.21
C PHE A 30 -10.66 -4.83 5.56
N ILE A 31 -10.37 -3.52 5.58
CA ILE A 31 -9.97 -2.81 6.80
C ILE A 31 -10.96 -2.92 7.99
N ASN A 32 -12.25 -3.13 7.73
CA ASN A 32 -13.29 -3.31 8.77
C ASN A 32 -13.60 -4.77 9.12
N ARG A 33 -13.02 -5.73 8.40
CA ARG A 33 -13.16 -7.16 8.65
C ARG A 33 -11.79 -7.83 8.46
N PRO A 34 -10.87 -7.62 9.42
CA PRO A 34 -9.54 -8.19 9.38
C PRO A 34 -9.59 -9.71 9.15
N GLY A 35 -8.86 -10.17 8.15
CA GLY A 35 -8.76 -11.57 7.73
C GLY A 35 -7.37 -12.14 8.02
N ASP A 36 -6.74 -12.66 6.96
CA ASP A 36 -5.44 -13.33 7.01
C ASP A 36 -4.36 -12.52 7.73
N LYS A 37 -3.50 -13.23 8.46
CA LYS A 37 -2.42 -12.62 9.25
C LYS A 37 -1.10 -12.65 8.50
N ALA A 38 -0.37 -11.55 8.59
CA ALA A 38 0.96 -11.39 8.02
C ALA A 38 2.00 -11.87 9.05
N GLU A 39 2.23 -13.19 9.08
CA GLU A 39 3.02 -13.86 10.12
C GLU A 39 4.51 -13.47 10.16
N LEU A 40 5.05 -12.89 9.09
CA LEU A 40 6.43 -12.43 9.06
C LEU A 40 6.64 -11.10 9.79
N TRP A 41 5.56 -10.41 10.17
CA TRP A 41 5.59 -9.07 10.74
C TRP A 41 5.30 -9.09 12.24
N VAL A 42 5.92 -8.18 12.99
CA VAL A 42 5.75 -8.04 14.43
C VAL A 42 4.27 -7.88 14.77
N GLY A 43 3.79 -8.70 15.71
CA GLY A 43 2.39 -8.69 16.15
C GLY A 43 1.39 -9.39 15.21
N ASN A 44 1.86 -10.00 14.11
CA ASN A 44 1.02 -10.69 13.13
C ASN A 44 -0.20 -9.84 12.70
N PRO A 45 0.01 -8.61 12.18
CA PRO A 45 -1.09 -7.75 11.75
C PRO A 45 -1.88 -8.41 10.62
N SER A 46 -3.14 -7.99 10.46
CA SER A 46 -3.90 -8.33 9.25
C SER A 46 -3.31 -7.61 8.05
N TYR A 47 -3.45 -8.21 6.86
CA TYR A 47 -2.96 -7.59 5.63
C TYR A 47 -3.73 -6.30 5.33
N ALA A 48 -5.06 -6.29 5.43
CA ALA A 48 -5.78 -5.03 5.36
C ALA A 48 -5.50 -4.19 6.61
N GLY A 49 -5.22 -2.90 6.40
CA GLY A 49 -4.94 -1.94 7.45
C GLY A 49 -3.46 -1.55 7.60
N MET A 50 -2.50 -2.37 7.14
CA MET A 50 -1.08 -1.97 7.17
C MET A 50 -0.71 -1.09 5.97
N ASP A 51 0.25 -0.19 6.20
CA ASP A 51 0.85 0.61 5.14
C ASP A 51 1.95 -0.18 4.42
N ILE A 52 1.77 -0.42 3.13
CA ILE A 52 2.75 -1.10 2.28
C ILE A 52 3.69 -0.14 1.58
N ILE A 53 3.34 1.15 1.55
CA ILE A 53 4.16 2.23 1.02
C ILE A 53 4.22 3.33 2.08
N TRP A 54 5.41 3.86 2.36
CA TRP A 54 5.55 4.91 3.37
C TRP A 54 6.74 5.82 3.15
N GLY A 55 6.64 7.02 3.74
CA GLY A 55 7.74 7.98 3.85
C GLY A 55 8.17 8.59 2.52
N MET A 56 7.27 8.61 1.54
CA MET A 56 7.53 9.12 0.20
C MET A 56 7.55 10.65 0.20
N GLU A 57 8.65 11.24 -0.25
CA GLU A 57 8.84 12.68 -0.28
C GLU A 57 8.53 13.24 -1.67
N ASP A 58 7.69 14.26 -1.74
CA ASP A 58 7.41 14.96 -2.99
C ASP A 58 8.68 15.66 -3.53
N ARG A 59 8.91 15.50 -4.83
CA ARG A 59 10.00 16.08 -5.62
C ARG A 59 9.47 16.71 -6.93
N GLY A 60 8.20 17.13 -6.95
CA GLY A 60 7.53 17.80 -8.06
C GLY A 60 6.83 16.82 -8.99
N ASN A 61 7.57 16.07 -9.80
CA ASN A 61 6.99 15.11 -10.74
C ASN A 61 7.02 13.65 -10.25
N ARG A 62 7.66 13.40 -9.11
CA ARG A 62 7.81 12.08 -8.52
C ARG A 62 7.80 12.18 -7.00
N TRP A 63 7.35 11.13 -6.33
CA TRP A 63 7.66 10.91 -4.93
C TRP A 63 8.83 9.94 -4.80
N LYS A 64 9.79 10.23 -3.92
CA LYS A 64 11.05 9.48 -3.79
C LYS A 64 11.41 9.24 -2.32
N ARG A 65 12.48 8.45 -2.11
CA ARG A 65 13.11 8.17 -0.80
C ARG A 65 12.22 7.44 0.20
N GLY A 66 11.02 7.04 -0.20
CA GLY A 66 10.18 6.18 0.60
C GLY A 66 10.56 4.71 0.46
N LYS A 67 9.73 3.87 1.05
CA LYS A 67 9.87 2.41 1.05
C LYS A 67 8.58 1.76 0.59
N ILE A 68 8.72 0.56 0.07
CA ILE A 68 7.62 -0.37 -0.20
C ILE A 68 7.97 -1.74 0.39
N CYS A 69 6.99 -2.46 0.91
CA CYS A 69 7.19 -3.86 1.28
C CYS A 69 6.45 -4.83 0.35
N ASP A 70 7.01 -6.03 0.24
CA ASP A 70 6.25 -7.23 -0.09
C ASP A 70 5.70 -7.80 1.24
N PRO A 71 4.40 -7.66 1.53
CA PRO A 71 3.84 -8.07 2.80
C PRO A 71 3.81 -9.60 2.96
N LYS A 72 3.85 -10.38 1.87
CA LYS A 72 3.86 -11.85 1.93
C LYS A 72 5.26 -12.41 2.12
N GLU A 73 6.26 -11.79 1.49
CA GLU A 73 7.65 -12.26 1.55
C GLU A 73 8.47 -11.58 2.67
N GLY A 74 7.92 -10.58 3.37
CA GLY A 74 8.65 -9.89 4.44
C GLY A 74 9.83 -9.05 3.91
N LYS A 75 9.78 -8.61 2.65
CA LYS A 75 10.89 -7.87 2.02
C LYS A 75 10.57 -6.39 1.95
N ILE A 76 11.55 -5.55 2.24
CA ILE A 76 11.42 -4.09 2.18
C ILE A 76 12.40 -3.55 1.16
N TYR A 77 11.91 -2.67 0.28
CA TYR A 77 12.68 -2.07 -0.80
C TYR A 77 12.63 -0.55 -0.71
N ALA A 78 13.68 0.12 -1.21
CA ALA A 78 13.58 1.55 -1.50
C ALA A 78 12.58 1.75 -2.65
N SER A 79 11.87 2.88 -2.65
CA SER A 79 10.80 3.08 -3.62
C SER A 79 10.67 4.53 -4.13
N GLU A 80 10.15 4.62 -5.34
CA GLU A 80 9.78 5.87 -6.01
C GLU A 80 8.43 5.67 -6.71
N ILE A 81 7.63 6.72 -6.75
CA ILE A 81 6.30 6.74 -7.38
C ILE A 81 6.22 7.92 -8.34
N TRP A 82 5.55 7.73 -9.48
CA TRP A 82 5.20 8.83 -10.36
C TRP A 82 3.87 8.54 -11.08
N ARG A 83 3.21 9.61 -11.53
CA ARG A 83 2.01 9.47 -12.36
C ARG A 83 2.38 9.14 -13.80
N ASP A 84 1.58 8.28 -14.42
CA ASP A 84 1.60 7.96 -15.83
C ASP A 84 0.16 8.00 -16.35
N GLY A 85 -0.25 9.18 -16.84
CA GLY A 85 -1.66 9.51 -17.06
C GLY A 85 -2.46 9.41 -15.77
N GLU A 86 -3.50 8.58 -15.78
CA GLU A 86 -4.34 8.30 -14.61
C GLU A 86 -3.75 7.24 -13.68
N ASN A 87 -2.75 6.49 -14.14
CA ASN A 87 -2.12 5.43 -13.38
C ASN A 87 -1.01 5.96 -12.47
N LEU A 88 -0.65 5.15 -11.48
CA LEU A 88 0.56 5.32 -10.69
C LEU A 88 1.57 4.25 -11.06
N VAL A 89 2.78 4.66 -11.41
CA VAL A 89 3.89 3.72 -11.49
C VAL A 89 4.58 3.69 -10.14
N VAL A 90 4.59 2.52 -9.52
CA VAL A 90 5.23 2.24 -8.24
C VAL A 90 6.46 1.38 -8.50
N ARG A 91 7.64 1.91 -8.17
CA ARG A 91 8.91 1.22 -8.38
C ARG A 91 9.51 0.77 -7.05
N GLY A 92 9.81 -0.52 -6.91
CA GLY A 92 10.68 -1.05 -5.85
C GLY A 92 12.10 -1.25 -6.39
N LYS A 93 13.13 -0.91 -5.61
CA LYS A 93 14.53 -1.02 -6.04
C LYS A 93 15.49 -1.47 -4.94
N ILE A 94 16.55 -2.16 -5.35
CA ILE A 94 17.76 -2.46 -4.59
C ILE A 94 18.95 -1.90 -5.40
N GLY A 95 19.59 -0.85 -4.89
CA GLY A 95 20.65 -0.16 -5.62
C GLY A 95 20.18 0.33 -7.01
N PRO A 96 20.91 0.01 -8.10
CA PRO A 96 20.53 0.43 -9.46
C PRO A 96 19.39 -0.40 -10.05
N PHE A 97 19.12 -1.60 -9.51
CA PHE A 97 18.13 -2.52 -10.05
C PHE A 97 16.76 -2.27 -9.42
N GLY A 98 15.71 -2.32 -10.22
CA GLY A 98 14.35 -2.20 -9.71
C GLY A 98 13.30 -2.72 -10.67
N ARG A 99 12.09 -2.92 -10.15
CA ARG A 99 10.91 -3.34 -10.90
C ARG A 99 9.82 -2.31 -10.73
N ASN A 100 9.10 -2.05 -11.82
CA ASN A 100 7.94 -1.18 -11.84
C ASN A 100 6.66 -2.03 -11.78
N GLN A 101 5.66 -1.53 -11.07
CA GLN A 101 4.29 -1.96 -11.17
C GLN A 101 3.43 -0.76 -11.56
N THR A 102 2.45 -0.97 -12.43
CA THR A 102 1.47 0.04 -12.78
C THR A 102 0.21 -0.22 -11.97
N TRP A 103 -0.15 0.71 -11.10
CA TRP A 103 -1.35 0.68 -10.30
C TRP A 103 -2.42 1.52 -10.98
N GLN A 104 -3.53 0.86 -11.28
CA GLN A 104 -4.69 1.50 -11.89
C GLN A 104 -5.49 2.22 -10.80
N PRO A 105 -6.10 3.38 -11.11
CA PRO A 105 -7.02 4.01 -10.20
C PRO A 105 -8.23 3.09 -9.99
N VAL A 106 -8.79 3.15 -8.78
CA VAL A 106 -10.01 2.41 -8.40
C VAL A 106 -11.03 3.46 -7.97
N SER A 107 -12.20 3.46 -8.60
CA SER A 107 -13.29 4.35 -8.24
C SER A 107 -14.02 3.82 -6.99
N ARG A 108 -14.90 4.63 -6.41
CA ARG A 108 -15.67 4.19 -5.24
C ARG A 108 -16.63 3.06 -5.60
N GLU A 109 -17.09 3.05 -6.84
CA GLU A 109 -18.05 2.12 -7.42
C GLU A 109 -17.42 0.73 -7.65
N ASP A 110 -16.10 0.67 -7.82
CA ASP A 110 -15.33 -0.57 -7.97
C ASP A 110 -15.07 -1.29 -6.63
N LEU A 111 -15.32 -0.62 -5.50
CA LEU A 111 -15.09 -1.21 -4.19
C LEU A 111 -16.14 -2.29 -3.89
N PRO A 112 -15.74 -3.44 -3.29
CA PRO A 112 -16.68 -4.46 -2.89
C PRO A 112 -17.73 -3.91 -1.91
N ALA A 113 -18.96 -4.42 -2.01
CA ALA A 113 -20.06 -4.02 -1.14
C ALA A 113 -19.67 -4.16 0.34
N GLY A 114 -19.93 -3.12 1.12
CA GLY A 114 -19.63 -3.08 2.55
C GLY A 114 -18.20 -2.65 2.92
N VAL A 115 -17.31 -2.43 1.94
CA VAL A 115 -16.00 -1.83 2.21
C VAL A 115 -16.17 -0.35 2.54
N VAL A 116 -15.87 0.01 3.78
CA VAL A 116 -15.81 1.39 4.28
C VAL A 116 -14.46 1.56 4.95
N TYR A 117 -13.73 2.63 4.64
CA TYR A 117 -12.40 2.85 5.20
C TYR A 117 -12.32 4.13 6.06
N GLY A 118 -13.47 4.72 6.40
CA GLY A 118 -13.55 5.88 7.28
C GLY A 118 -13.00 7.15 6.61
N ASN A 119 -12.36 8.03 7.41
CA ASN A 119 -11.77 9.28 6.94
C ASN A 119 -10.24 9.14 6.85
N PRO A 120 -9.65 9.04 5.64
CA PRO A 120 -8.21 8.93 5.47
C PRO A 120 -7.41 10.11 5.99
N SER A 121 -8.01 11.31 6.10
CA SER A 121 -7.34 12.49 6.65
C SER A 121 -7.07 12.39 8.15
N SER A 122 -7.73 11.47 8.88
CA SER A 122 -7.46 11.22 10.29
C SER A 122 -6.55 10.01 10.52
N TRP A 123 -6.03 9.38 9.47
CA TRP A 123 -5.17 8.22 9.61
C TRP A 123 -3.78 8.60 10.11
N ILE A 124 -3.30 7.80 11.06
CA ILE A 124 -1.89 7.74 11.47
C ILE A 124 -1.28 6.54 10.75
N PRO A 125 -0.06 6.65 10.16
CA PRO A 125 0.60 5.53 9.52
C PRO A 125 0.79 4.31 10.44
N VAL A 126 0.53 3.13 9.90
CA VAL A 126 0.68 1.79 10.48
C VAL A 126 1.72 1.07 9.63
N ILE A 127 2.98 1.47 9.83
CA ILE A 127 4.13 0.90 9.10
C ILE A 127 4.45 -0.46 9.73
N PRO A 128 4.47 -1.56 8.95
CA PRO A 128 4.75 -2.87 9.50
C PRO A 128 6.25 -3.03 9.80
N GLU A 129 6.57 -3.72 10.89
CA GLU A 129 7.94 -4.05 11.29
C GLU A 129 8.20 -5.54 11.08
N LEU A 130 9.34 -5.87 10.44
CA LEU A 130 9.71 -7.27 10.22
C LEU A 130 10.19 -7.89 11.54
N LYS A 131 9.86 -9.16 11.77
CA LYS A 131 10.34 -9.92 12.93
C LYS A 131 11.85 -10.15 12.91
#